data_AF-A0A1P8N0C9-F1
#
_entry.id   AF-A0A1P8N0C9-F1
#
_cell.length_a   1.000
_cell.length_b   1.000
_cell.length_c   1.000
_cell.angle_alpha   90.00
_cell.angle_beta   90.00
_cell.angle_gamma   90.00
#
_symmetry.space_group_name_H-M   'P 1'
#
loop_
_entity.id
_entity.type
_entity.pdbx_description
1 polymer ?
#
loop_
_entity_poly.entity_id
_entity_poly.type
_entity_poly.pdbx_seq_one_letter_code
_entity_poly.pdbx_strand_id
1 'polypeptide(L)'
;MMRRLALILFAGLALVLVVATGLAIAGVWPWIDLPVMWDGVHVAQAGMLTQIGLTIFAVSLCFFLPTNARILQLENSHRQFSVGVDDITRAYHAAHHADRDGVFTLGDAFESTRDRLAHLRDHPDLGTLEPELLELAAKMSHISRDLAETYSTEKVERARSFLTQRQFEIAQFNDRLEQAKAIHGEFSTWINRLDLEENVARAQLERLLDEMERLLPELNQPAKPSKVTQLPMRVE
;
A
#
# COMPACT_ATOMS: atom_id res chain seq x y z
N MET A 1 5.74 20.87 3.71
CA MET A 1 4.70 21.62 4.45
C MET A 1 3.96 22.65 3.59
N MET A 2 4.65 23.53 2.85
CA MET A 2 4.02 24.58 2.01
C MET A 2 2.90 24.10 1.08
N ARG A 3 3.07 22.96 0.40
CA ARG A 3 2.08 22.41 -0.53
C ARG A 3 0.81 21.88 0.13
N ARG A 4 0.89 21.29 1.34
CA ARG A 4 -0.29 20.87 2.11
C ARG A 4 -1.11 22.08 2.57
N LEU A 5 -0.41 23.16 2.94
CA LEU A 5 -1.01 24.43 3.31
C LEU A 5 -1.75 25.05 2.12
N ALA A 6 -1.17 25.01 0.92
CA ALA A 6 -1.82 25.44 -0.32
C ALA A 6 -3.10 24.65 -0.64
N LEU A 7 -3.12 23.32 -0.46
CA LEU A 7 -4.31 22.48 -0.68
C LEU A 7 -5.44 22.81 0.30
N ILE A 8 -5.11 23.00 1.59
CA ILE A 8 -6.09 23.36 2.63
C ILE A 8 -6.67 24.75 2.34
N LEU A 9 -5.82 25.70 1.96
CA LEU A 9 -6.23 27.07 1.65
C LEU A 9 -7.13 27.11 0.41
N PHE A 10 -6.81 26.32 -0.61
CA PHE A 10 -7.63 26.19 -1.82
C PHE A 10 -8.99 25.54 -1.52
N ALA A 11 -9.01 24.44 -0.75
CA ALA A 11 -10.26 23.78 -0.35
C ALA A 11 -11.15 24.71 0.49
N GLY A 12 -10.55 25.48 1.41
CA GLY A 12 -11.26 26.50 2.18
C GLY A 12 -11.85 27.60 1.30
N LEU A 13 -11.09 28.09 0.32
CA LEU A 13 -11.57 29.10 -0.63
C LEU A 13 -12.73 28.59 -1.50
N ALA A 14 -12.64 27.35 -1.99
CA ALA A 14 -13.74 26.72 -2.72
C ALA A 14 -15.00 26.59 -1.88
N LEU A 15 -14.87 26.21 -0.60
CA LEU A 15 -16.00 26.14 0.34
C LEU A 15 -16.65 27.51 0.57
N VAL A 16 -15.85 28.57 0.74
CA VAL A 16 -16.37 29.94 0.88
C VAL A 16 -17.14 30.37 -0.38
N LEU A 17 -16.64 30.08 -1.58
CA LEU A 17 -17.33 30.40 -2.83
C LEU A 17 -18.66 29.65 -2.97
N VAL A 18 -18.71 28.37 -2.58
CA VAL A 18 -19.95 27.57 -2.59
C VAL A 18 -20.98 28.17 -1.63
N VAL A 19 -20.57 28.53 -0.42
CA VAL A 19 -21.45 29.15 0.58
C VAL A 19 -21.95 30.52 0.10
N ALA A 20 -21.07 31.36 -0.44
CA ALA A 20 -21.44 32.68 -0.96
C ALA A 20 -22.45 32.59 -2.11
N THR A 21 -22.25 31.64 -3.03
CA THR A 21 -23.18 31.39 -4.14
C THR A 21 -24.50 30.78 -3.65
N GLY A 22 -24.47 29.88 -2.67
CA GLY A 22 -25.69 29.34 -2.05
C GLY A 22 -26.53 30.41 -1.34
N LEU A 23 -25.90 31.31 -0.59
CA LEU A 23 -26.58 32.42 0.08
C LEU A 23 -27.14 33.44 -0.91
N ALA A 24 -26.47 33.65 -2.05
CA ALA A 24 -26.96 34.52 -3.11
C ALA A 24 -28.18 33.93 -3.84
N ILE A 25 -28.18 32.61 -4.07
CA ILE A 25 -29.35 31.87 -4.58
C ILE A 25 -30.54 31.99 -3.61
N ALA A 26 -30.29 31.87 -2.30
CA ALA A 26 -31.31 31.99 -1.27
C ALA A 26 -31.83 33.42 -1.08
N GLY A 27 -31.28 34.41 -1.78
CA GLY A 27 -31.66 35.82 -1.67
C GLY A 27 -31.23 36.49 -0.35
N VAL A 28 -30.42 35.79 0.46
CA VAL A 28 -29.90 36.30 1.74
C VAL A 28 -28.70 37.24 1.52
N TRP A 29 -27.94 37.01 0.45
CA TRP A 29 -26.73 37.76 0.11
C TRP A 29 -26.85 38.36 -1.31
N PRO A 30 -26.39 39.60 -1.56
CA PRO A 30 -26.43 40.18 -2.90
C PRO A 30 -25.45 39.50 -3.86
N TRP A 31 -25.86 39.30 -5.11
CA TRP A 31 -24.93 38.87 -6.16
C TRP A 31 -23.82 39.91 -6.37
N ILE A 32 -22.64 39.44 -6.78
CA ILE A 32 -21.56 40.34 -7.19
C ILE A 32 -22.05 41.19 -8.37
N ASP A 33 -21.90 42.51 -8.27
CA ASP A 33 -22.16 43.43 -9.37
C ASP A 33 -20.87 43.66 -10.17
N LEU A 34 -20.93 43.39 -11.47
CA LEU A 34 -19.76 43.40 -12.35
C LEU A 34 -20.15 44.05 -13.68
N PRO A 35 -19.80 45.33 -13.91
CA PRO A 35 -20.21 46.06 -15.10
C PRO A 35 -19.35 45.65 -16.29
N VAL A 36 -19.75 44.57 -16.96
CA VAL A 36 -19.08 44.07 -18.18
C VAL A 36 -19.78 44.62 -19.41
N MET A 37 -18.99 45.11 -20.37
CA MET A 37 -19.45 45.53 -21.70
C MET A 37 -18.86 44.60 -22.75
N TRP A 38 -19.68 44.14 -23.68
CA TRP A 38 -19.25 43.38 -24.86
C TRP A 38 -19.74 44.11 -26.10
N ASP A 39 -18.80 44.58 -26.93
CA ASP A 39 -19.11 45.34 -28.14
C ASP A 39 -20.03 46.56 -27.89
N GLY A 40 -19.78 47.29 -26.80
CA GLY A 40 -20.58 48.45 -26.40
C GLY A 40 -21.93 48.14 -25.75
N VAL A 41 -22.33 46.87 -25.67
CA VAL A 41 -23.57 46.43 -25.00
C VAL A 41 -23.27 45.93 -23.60
N HIS A 42 -24.04 46.37 -22.61
CA HIS A 42 -23.96 45.86 -21.24
C HIS A 42 -24.43 44.40 -21.18
N VAL A 43 -23.58 43.53 -20.63
CA VAL A 43 -23.93 42.14 -20.41
C VAL A 43 -24.79 42.05 -19.17
N ALA A 44 -26.07 41.72 -19.34
CA ALA A 44 -26.99 41.50 -18.23
C ALA A 44 -26.49 40.36 -17.34
N GLN A 45 -26.55 40.56 -16.02
CA GLN A 45 -26.23 39.53 -15.02
C GLN A 45 -24.79 38.99 -15.09
N ALA A 46 -23.85 39.77 -15.65
CA ALA A 46 -22.45 39.35 -15.80
C ALA A 46 -21.81 38.90 -14.49
N GLY A 47 -22.10 39.59 -13.38
CA GLY A 47 -21.58 39.21 -12.07
C GLY A 47 -22.16 37.89 -11.53
N MET A 48 -23.45 37.61 -11.77
CA MET A 48 -24.08 36.32 -11.42
C MET A 48 -23.44 35.17 -12.19
N LEU A 49 -23.30 35.31 -13.51
CA LEU A 49 -22.67 34.31 -14.37
C LEU A 49 -21.21 34.05 -13.97
N THR A 50 -20.48 35.11 -13.64
CA THR A 50 -19.08 35.04 -13.20
C THR A 50 -18.97 34.31 -11.86
N GLN A 51 -19.83 34.64 -10.89
CA GLN A 51 -19.84 34.01 -9.57
C GLN A 51 -20.17 32.51 -9.64
N ILE A 52 -21.17 32.13 -10.43
CA ILE A 52 -21.55 30.72 -10.65
C ILE A 52 -20.42 29.99 -11.39
N GLY A 53 -19.89 30.57 -12.47
CA GLY A 53 -18.79 29.99 -13.24
C GLY A 53 -17.54 29.75 -12.39
N LEU A 54 -17.16 30.72 -11.57
CA LEU A 54 -16.01 30.60 -10.64
C LEU A 54 -16.25 29.51 -9.59
N THR A 55 -17.47 29.39 -9.09
CA THR A 55 -17.83 28.36 -8.10
C THR A 55 -17.75 26.95 -8.71
N ILE A 56 -18.31 26.76 -9.90
CA ILE A 56 -18.25 25.48 -10.63
C ILE A 56 -16.78 25.12 -10.93
N PHE A 57 -15.98 26.09 -11.38
CA PHE A 57 -14.57 25.90 -11.65
C PHE A 57 -13.78 25.47 -10.39
N ALA A 58 -14.00 26.17 -9.27
CA ALA A 58 -13.34 25.84 -8.00
C ALA A 58 -13.72 24.44 -7.49
N VAL A 59 -15.01 24.09 -7.56
CA VAL A 59 -15.51 22.75 -7.19
C VAL A 59 -14.93 21.67 -8.10
N SER A 60 -14.86 21.91 -9.41
CA SER A 60 -14.23 20.99 -10.36
C SER A 60 -12.77 20.73 -10.00
N LEU A 61 -12.01 21.78 -9.65
CA LEU A 61 -10.62 21.63 -9.21
C LEU A 61 -10.50 20.79 -7.92
N CYS A 62 -11.48 20.89 -7.00
CA CYS A 62 -11.49 20.08 -5.79
C CYS A 62 -11.60 18.58 -6.05
N PHE A 63 -12.26 18.15 -7.14
CA PHE A 63 -12.29 16.73 -7.54
C PHE A 63 -10.91 16.17 -7.93
N PHE A 64 -9.95 17.02 -8.30
CA PHE A 64 -8.58 16.60 -8.63
C PHE A 64 -7.64 16.54 -7.40
N LEU A 65 -8.04 17.08 -6.24
CA LEU A 65 -7.22 17.07 -5.02
C LEU A 65 -6.93 15.67 -4.47
N PRO A 66 -7.89 14.72 -4.41
CA PRO A 66 -7.65 13.37 -3.87
C PRO A 66 -6.62 12.58 -4.69
N THR A 67 -6.67 12.72 -6.02
CA THR A 67 -5.74 12.04 -6.95
C THR A 67 -4.30 12.53 -6.74
N ASN A 68 -4.11 13.84 -6.60
CA ASN A 68 -2.79 14.42 -6.32
C ASN A 68 -2.26 14.03 -4.94
N ALA A 69 -3.13 13.92 -3.92
CA ALA A 69 -2.74 13.47 -2.59
C ALA A 69 -2.29 12.00 -2.59
N ARG A 70 -2.98 11.13 -3.35
CA ARG A 70 -2.65 9.70 -3.47
C ARG A 70 -1.32 9.48 -4.17
N ILE A 71 -1.05 10.19 -5.27
CA ILE A 71 0.23 10.14 -6.01
C ILE A 71 1.39 10.57 -5.11
N LEU A 72 1.20 11.62 -4.30
CA LEU A 72 2.22 12.11 -3.38
C LEU A 72 2.54 11.15 -2.22
N GLN A 73 1.56 10.32 -1.82
CA GLN A 73 1.77 9.28 -0.83
C GLN A 73 2.63 8.13 -1.39
N LEU A 74 2.41 7.78 -2.66
CA LEU A 74 3.22 6.78 -3.38
C LEU A 74 4.68 7.23 -3.55
N GLU A 75 4.93 8.50 -3.90
CA GLU A 75 6.29 9.03 -4.04
C GLU A 75 7.08 9.03 -2.72
N ASN A 76 6.43 9.38 -1.61
CA ASN A 76 7.09 9.34 -0.29
C ASN A 76 7.34 7.89 0.17
N SER A 77 6.42 6.98 -0.12
CA SER A 77 6.60 5.56 0.20
C SER A 77 7.76 4.93 -0.58
N HIS A 78 8.00 5.37 -1.83
CA HIS A 78 9.09 4.86 -2.65
C HIS A 78 10.47 5.40 -2.22
N ARG A 79 10.53 6.64 -1.71
CA ARG A 79 11.78 7.24 -1.18
C ARG A 79 12.20 6.68 0.18
N GLN A 80 11.28 6.09 0.95
CA GLN A 80 11.57 5.46 2.23
C GLN A 80 12.32 4.11 2.08
N PHE A 81 12.38 3.54 0.87
CA PHE A 81 12.95 2.20 0.62
C PHE A 81 14.44 2.19 0.22
N SER A 82 15.04 3.35 -0.03
CA SER A 82 16.50 3.45 -0.16
C SER A 82 17.12 3.48 1.23
N VAL A 83 17.80 2.40 1.63
CA VAL A 83 18.62 2.32 2.85
C VAL A 83 19.42 3.62 3.01
N GLY A 84 19.15 4.37 4.08
CA GLY A 84 19.83 5.64 4.35
C GLY A 84 21.29 5.41 4.68
N VAL A 85 22.17 6.34 4.29
CA VAL A 85 23.60 6.32 4.65
C VAL A 85 23.78 6.15 6.17
N ASP A 86 22.88 6.70 6.98
CA ASP A 86 22.89 6.56 8.44
C ASP A 86 22.72 5.11 8.93
N ASP A 87 21.91 4.29 8.25
CA ASP A 87 21.75 2.88 8.60
C ASP A 87 22.98 2.04 8.18
N ILE A 88 23.62 2.42 7.07
CA ILE A 88 24.90 1.84 6.65
C ILE A 88 26.01 2.21 7.65
N THR A 89 26.07 3.47 8.09
CA THR A 89 27.02 3.95 9.09
C THR A 89 26.80 3.26 10.44
N ARG A 90 25.54 3.07 10.85
CA ARG A 90 25.18 2.35 12.09
C ARG A 90 25.58 0.88 12.02
N ALA A 91 25.32 0.21 10.90
CA ALA A 91 25.73 -1.18 10.67
C ALA A 91 27.26 -1.32 10.61
N TYR A 92 27.95 -0.37 9.96
CA TYR A 92 29.41 -0.32 9.88
C TYR A 92 30.04 -0.14 11.28
N HIS A 93 29.54 0.80 12.08
CA HIS A 93 30.01 0.98 13.45
C HIS A 93 29.75 -0.24 14.33
N ALA A 94 28.58 -0.88 14.22
CA ALA A 94 28.29 -2.10 14.98
C ALA A 94 29.23 -3.25 14.62
N ALA A 95 29.51 -3.45 13.32
CA ALA A 95 30.46 -4.44 12.85
C ALA A 95 31.90 -4.15 13.32
N HIS A 96 32.33 -2.88 13.27
CA HIS A 96 33.67 -2.47 13.71
C HIS A 96 33.85 -2.51 15.23
N HIS A 97 32.79 -2.28 16.00
CA HIS A 97 32.82 -2.44 17.45
C HIS A 97 33.02 -3.90 17.84
N ALA A 98 32.25 -4.82 17.21
CA ALA A 98 32.37 -6.25 17.44
C ALA A 98 33.77 -6.81 17.09
N ASP A 99 34.38 -6.30 16.02
CA ASP A 99 35.74 -6.70 15.60
C ASP A 99 36.82 -6.22 16.58
N ARG A 100 36.67 -5.02 17.14
CA ARG A 100 37.57 -4.48 18.17
C ARG A 100 37.38 -5.15 19.52
N ASP A 101 36.15 -5.47 19.89
CA ASP A 101 35.85 -6.23 21.11
C ASP A 101 36.53 -7.61 21.07
N GLY A 102 36.64 -8.23 19.88
CA GLY A 102 37.41 -9.47 19.66
C GLY A 102 38.92 -9.36 19.90
N VAL A 103 39.51 -8.18 19.80
CA VAL A 103 40.96 -7.95 20.08
C VAL A 103 41.20 -7.74 21.58
N PHE A 104 40.24 -7.16 22.31
CA PHE A 104 40.32 -7.01 23.77
C PHE A 104 40.04 -8.32 24.51
N THR A 105 39.15 -9.17 24.00
CA THR A 105 38.87 -10.50 24.59
C THR A 105 40.08 -11.45 24.56
N LEU A 106 41.01 -11.27 23.62
CA LEU A 106 42.26 -12.04 23.57
C LEU A 106 43.19 -11.72 24.74
N GLY A 107 43.20 -10.47 25.21
CA GLY A 107 43.95 -10.05 26.40
C GLY A 107 43.34 -10.60 27.68
N ASP A 108 42.01 -10.55 27.79
CA ASP A 108 41.27 -11.04 28.96
C ASP A 108 41.40 -12.56 29.11
N ALA A 109 41.39 -13.32 28.01
CA ALA A 109 41.62 -14.77 28.02
C ALA A 109 43.05 -15.14 28.50
N PHE A 110 44.05 -14.32 28.14
CA PHE A 110 45.43 -14.52 28.58
C PHE A 110 45.60 -14.25 30.07
N GLU A 111 44.96 -13.18 30.57
CA GLU A 111 44.95 -12.81 31.98
C GLU A 111 44.22 -13.86 32.85
N SER A 112 43.05 -14.31 32.40
CA SER A 112 42.29 -15.44 32.98
C SER A 112 43.14 -16.72 33.07
N THR A 113 43.90 -17.03 32.02
CA THR A 113 44.78 -18.21 32.01
C THR A 113 45.93 -18.05 33.00
N ARG A 114 46.51 -16.85 33.11
CA ARG A 114 47.60 -16.53 34.03
C ARG A 114 47.17 -16.63 35.50
N ASP A 115 46.02 -16.04 35.84
CA ASP A 115 45.45 -16.10 37.19
C ASP A 115 45.17 -17.54 37.61
N ARG A 116 44.70 -18.37 36.67
CA ARG A 116 44.41 -19.78 36.94
C ARG A 116 45.68 -20.62 37.10
N LEU A 117 46.72 -20.30 36.35
CA LEU A 117 48.04 -20.94 36.49
C LEU A 117 48.69 -20.59 37.83
N ALA A 118 48.54 -19.34 38.28
CA ALA A 118 48.94 -18.91 39.61
C ALA A 118 48.16 -19.65 40.71
N HIS A 119 46.84 -19.76 40.56
CA HIS A 119 45.98 -20.50 41.50
C HIS A 119 46.35 -21.99 41.60
N LEU A 120 46.64 -22.65 40.46
CA LEU A 120 47.05 -24.06 40.44
C LEU A 120 48.44 -24.28 41.05
N ARG A 121 49.36 -23.32 40.88
CA ARG A 121 50.71 -23.36 41.47
C ARG A 121 50.69 -23.19 42.98
N ASP A 122 49.80 -22.34 43.50
CA ASP A 122 49.70 -22.04 44.93
C ASP A 122 48.83 -23.08 45.68
N HIS A 123 48.32 -24.10 44.98
CA HIS A 123 47.49 -25.15 45.56
C HIS A 123 48.35 -26.20 46.28
N PRO A 124 48.02 -26.56 47.54
CA PRO A 124 48.86 -27.36 48.44
C PRO A 124 49.25 -28.75 47.89
N ASP A 125 48.39 -29.35 47.06
CA ASP A 125 48.61 -30.68 46.49
C ASP A 125 49.13 -30.68 45.04
N LEU A 126 49.19 -29.52 44.37
CA LEU A 126 49.47 -29.42 42.93
C LEU A 126 50.75 -28.64 42.61
N GLY A 127 51.28 -27.86 43.55
CA GLY A 127 52.48 -27.03 43.36
C GLY A 127 53.78 -27.81 43.10
N THR A 128 53.81 -29.12 43.36
CA THR A 128 54.93 -30.04 43.05
C THR A 128 54.85 -30.65 41.65
N LEU A 129 53.76 -30.41 40.91
CA LEU A 129 53.62 -30.89 39.53
C LEU A 129 54.48 -30.06 38.57
N GLU A 130 54.90 -30.71 37.48
CA GLU A 130 55.74 -30.08 36.46
C GLU A 130 55.02 -28.89 35.81
N PRO A 131 55.68 -27.74 35.57
CA PRO A 131 55.04 -26.52 35.07
C PRO A 131 54.22 -26.71 33.79
N GLU A 132 54.66 -27.59 32.88
CA GLU A 132 53.96 -27.91 31.63
C GLU A 132 52.60 -28.58 31.87
N LEU A 133 52.47 -29.37 32.95
CA LEU A 133 51.26 -30.08 33.32
C LEU A 133 50.21 -29.14 33.93
N LEU A 134 50.65 -28.16 34.71
CA LEU A 134 49.80 -27.09 35.26
C LEU A 134 49.31 -26.14 34.16
N GLU A 135 50.16 -25.84 33.16
CA GLU A 135 49.78 -25.03 32.01
C GLU A 135 48.75 -25.72 31.11
N LEU A 136 48.92 -27.02 30.87
CA LEU A 136 47.95 -27.83 30.13
C LEU A 136 46.61 -27.93 30.87
N ALA A 137 46.63 -28.12 32.19
CA ALA A 137 45.43 -28.15 33.02
C ALA A 137 44.68 -26.80 33.02
N ALA A 138 45.40 -25.68 33.10
CA ALA A 138 44.82 -24.34 32.99
C ALA A 138 44.16 -24.11 31.62
N LYS A 139 44.84 -24.47 30.52
CA LYS A 139 44.31 -24.37 29.15
C LYS A 139 43.07 -25.24 28.93
N MET A 140 43.11 -26.50 29.36
CA MET A 140 41.97 -27.43 29.24
C MET A 140 40.78 -27.03 30.12
N SER A 141 41.02 -26.40 31.27
CA SER A 141 39.97 -25.85 32.14
C SER A 141 39.24 -24.67 31.51
N HIS A 142 39.95 -23.79 30.80
CA HIS A 142 39.35 -22.67 30.08
C HIS A 142 38.46 -23.15 28.94
N ILE A 143 38.98 -24.05 28.09
CA ILE A 143 38.24 -24.64 26.97
C ILE A 143 36.97 -25.35 27.47
N SER A 144 37.08 -26.08 28.59
CA SER A 144 35.94 -26.78 29.18
C SER A 144 34.90 -25.81 29.78
N ARG A 145 35.33 -24.67 30.32
CA ARG A 145 34.43 -23.62 30.82
C ARG A 145 33.69 -22.92 29.69
N ASP A 146 34.38 -22.57 28.61
CA ASP A 146 33.80 -21.93 27.43
C ASP A 146 32.80 -22.85 26.73
N LEU A 147 33.12 -24.15 26.62
CA LEU A 147 32.17 -25.15 26.12
C LEU A 147 30.94 -25.26 27.02
N ALA A 148 31.12 -25.35 28.34
CA ALA A 148 30.02 -25.45 29.29
C ALA A 148 29.13 -24.20 29.31
N GLU A 149 29.71 -23.02 29.10
CA GLU A 149 28.97 -21.77 29.01
C GLU A 149 28.21 -21.64 27.68
N THR A 150 28.86 -21.97 26.56
CA THR A 150 28.26 -21.89 25.22
C THR A 150 27.17 -22.94 25.04
N TYR A 151 27.44 -24.17 25.47
CA TYR A 151 26.54 -25.32 25.38
C TYR A 151 25.88 -25.66 26.73
N SER A 152 25.63 -24.65 27.56
CA SER A 152 24.84 -24.86 28.77
C SER A 152 23.48 -25.45 28.42
N THR A 153 23.01 -26.41 29.22
CA THR A 153 21.73 -27.09 29.02
C THR A 153 20.56 -26.11 28.87
N GLU A 154 20.61 -25.00 29.61
CA GLU A 154 19.62 -23.91 29.51
C GLU A 154 19.62 -23.24 28.11
N LYS A 155 20.79 -22.91 27.56
CA LYS A 155 20.90 -22.30 26.22
C LYS A 155 20.44 -23.27 25.13
N VAL A 156 20.78 -24.55 25.25
CA VAL A 156 20.35 -25.59 24.31
C VAL A 156 18.83 -25.78 24.36
N GLU A 157 18.24 -25.81 25.55
CA GLU A 157 16.79 -25.97 25.70
C GLU A 157 16.02 -24.76 25.18
N ARG A 158 16.54 -23.53 25.40
CA ARG A 158 15.97 -22.32 24.77
C ARG A 158 16.06 -22.33 23.25
N ALA A 159 17.18 -22.79 22.69
CA ALA A 159 17.32 -22.91 21.24
C ALA A 159 16.32 -23.95 20.68
N ARG A 160 16.14 -25.07 21.38
CA ARG A 160 15.15 -26.10 21.02
C ARG A 160 13.73 -25.55 21.08
N SER A 161 13.36 -24.83 22.13
CA SER A 161 12.01 -24.26 22.26
C SER A 161 11.73 -23.21 21.18
N PHE A 162 12.71 -22.37 20.83
CA PHE A 162 12.61 -21.43 19.72
C PHE A 162 12.41 -22.12 18.37
N LEU A 163 13.16 -23.19 18.09
CA LEU A 163 13.01 -23.96 16.84
C LEU A 163 11.64 -24.65 16.76
N THR A 164 11.12 -25.17 17.87
CA THR A 164 9.76 -25.75 17.93
C THR A 164 8.70 -24.68 17.66
N GLN A 165 8.83 -23.52 18.28
CA GLN A 165 7.93 -22.38 18.06
C GLN A 165 7.95 -21.93 16.60
N ARG A 166 9.14 -21.81 15.99
CA ARG A 166 9.27 -21.45 14.57
C ARG A 166 8.67 -22.48 13.63
N GLN A 167 8.79 -23.77 13.92
CA GLN A 167 8.14 -24.82 13.13
C GLN A 167 6.62 -24.68 13.16
N PHE A 168 6.04 -24.40 14.33
CA PHE A 168 4.61 -24.16 14.45
C PHE A 168 4.16 -22.91 13.67
N GLU A 169 4.92 -21.82 13.74
CA GLU A 169 4.65 -20.60 12.99
C GLU A 169 4.70 -20.83 11.46
N ILE A 170 5.68 -21.60 10.98
CA ILE A 170 5.79 -21.96 9.55
C ILE A 170 4.59 -22.80 9.10
N ALA A 171 4.13 -23.75 9.92
CA ALA A 171 2.95 -24.55 9.62
C ALA A 171 1.70 -23.65 9.48
N GLN A 172 1.46 -22.77 10.45
CA GLN A 172 0.34 -21.82 10.38
C GLN A 172 0.43 -20.87 9.18
N PHE A 173 1.65 -20.45 8.81
CA PHE A 173 1.86 -19.61 7.63
C PHE A 173 1.51 -20.37 6.34
N ASN A 174 1.92 -21.63 6.22
CA ASN A 174 1.60 -22.48 5.07
C ASN A 174 0.10 -22.70 4.92
N ASP A 175 -0.62 -22.95 6.01
CA ASP A 175 -2.09 -23.09 5.99
C ASP A 175 -2.77 -21.83 5.43
N ARG A 176 -2.33 -20.65 5.86
CA ARG A 176 -2.85 -19.37 5.35
C ARG A 176 -2.52 -19.17 3.88
N LEU A 177 -1.33 -19.58 3.45
CA LEU A 177 -0.88 -19.48 2.07
C LEU A 177 -1.67 -20.42 1.15
N GLU A 178 -2.04 -21.61 1.62
CA GLU A 178 -2.91 -22.53 0.91
C GLU A 178 -4.32 -21.96 0.75
N GLN A 179 -4.91 -21.40 1.82
CA GLN A 179 -6.20 -20.70 1.75
C GLN A 179 -6.18 -19.54 0.74
N ALA A 180 -5.13 -18.71 0.77
CA ALA A 180 -4.98 -17.61 -0.16
C ALA A 180 -4.90 -18.08 -1.62
N LYS A 181 -4.20 -19.20 -1.89
CA LYS A 181 -4.14 -19.81 -3.23
C LYS A 181 -5.49 -20.31 -3.70
N ALA A 182 -6.26 -20.96 -2.83
CA ALA A 182 -7.61 -21.43 -3.15
C ALA A 182 -8.52 -20.27 -3.57
N ILE A 183 -8.57 -19.21 -2.76
CA ILE A 183 -9.35 -18.00 -3.05
C ILE A 183 -8.90 -17.36 -4.37
N HIS A 184 -7.60 -17.29 -4.64
CA HIS A 184 -7.10 -16.76 -5.90
C HIS A 184 -7.56 -17.60 -7.11
N GLY A 185 -7.53 -18.93 -7.00
CA GLY A 185 -8.03 -19.84 -8.03
C GLY A 185 -9.53 -19.66 -8.30
N GLU A 186 -10.31 -19.47 -7.24
CA GLU A 186 -11.75 -19.16 -7.35
C GLU A 186 -11.98 -17.85 -8.10
N PHE A 187 -11.27 -16.77 -7.75
CA PHE A 187 -11.39 -15.50 -8.45
C PHE A 187 -10.98 -15.58 -9.92
N SER A 188 -9.91 -16.30 -10.24
CA SER A 188 -9.52 -16.52 -11.64
C SER A 188 -10.64 -17.22 -12.43
N THR A 189 -11.28 -18.21 -11.83
CA THR A 189 -12.41 -18.92 -12.43
C THR A 189 -13.62 -17.99 -12.62
N TRP A 190 -13.93 -17.13 -11.63
CA TRP A 190 -15.03 -16.17 -11.72
C TRP A 190 -14.81 -15.12 -12.80
N ILE A 191 -13.58 -14.59 -12.93
CA ILE A 191 -13.23 -13.64 -13.99
C ILE A 191 -13.44 -14.27 -15.37
N ASN A 192 -12.90 -15.47 -15.59
CA ASN A 192 -13.06 -16.16 -16.87
C ASN A 192 -14.54 -16.44 -17.19
N ARG A 193 -15.36 -16.75 -16.19
CA ARG A 193 -16.81 -16.93 -16.36
C ARG A 193 -17.49 -15.62 -16.72
N LEU A 194 -17.19 -14.54 -16.00
CA LEU A 194 -17.76 -13.21 -16.26
C LEU A 194 -17.42 -12.73 -17.68
N ASP A 195 -16.17 -12.91 -18.11
CA ASP A 195 -15.75 -12.55 -19.47
C ASP A 195 -16.53 -13.33 -20.53
N LEU A 196 -16.78 -14.63 -20.31
CA LEU A 196 -17.59 -15.44 -21.21
C LEU A 196 -19.05 -14.94 -21.26
N GLU A 197 -19.63 -14.67 -20.09
CA GLU A 197 -21.01 -14.17 -19.97
C GLU A 197 -21.17 -12.79 -20.62
N GLU A 198 -20.20 -11.88 -20.43
CA GLU A 198 -20.19 -10.57 -21.09
C GLU A 198 -20.13 -10.70 -22.61
N ASN A 199 -19.27 -11.59 -23.13
CA ASN A 199 -19.17 -11.83 -24.56
C ASN A 199 -20.48 -12.37 -25.16
N VAL A 200 -21.15 -13.29 -24.46
CA VAL A 200 -22.47 -13.80 -24.88
C VAL A 200 -23.52 -12.69 -24.85
N ALA A 201 -23.58 -11.89 -23.79
CA ALA A 201 -24.53 -10.79 -23.67
C ALA A 201 -24.31 -9.73 -24.77
N ARG A 202 -23.05 -9.41 -25.09
CA ARG A 202 -22.68 -8.51 -26.19
C ARG A 202 -23.16 -9.03 -27.53
N ALA A 203 -22.93 -10.31 -27.84
CA ALA A 203 -23.39 -10.93 -29.08
C ALA A 203 -24.94 -10.98 -29.18
N GLN A 204 -25.64 -11.20 -28.06
CA GLN A 204 -27.10 -11.15 -28.03
C GLN A 204 -27.64 -9.74 -28.29
N LEU A 205 -27.02 -8.72 -27.68
CA LEU A 205 -27.38 -7.32 -27.89
C LEU A 205 -27.19 -6.93 -29.37
N GLU A 206 -26.04 -7.28 -29.95
CA GLU A 206 -25.74 -7.00 -31.35
C GLU A 206 -26.76 -7.65 -32.29
N ARG A 207 -27.11 -8.92 -32.04
CA ARG A 207 -28.15 -9.62 -32.81
C ARG A 207 -29.52 -8.96 -32.69
N LEU A 208 -29.89 -8.51 -31.49
CA LEU A 208 -31.16 -7.83 -31.25
C LEU A 208 -31.22 -6.48 -31.99
N LEU A 209 -30.12 -5.73 -31.98
CA LEU A 209 -29.99 -4.47 -32.73
C LEU A 209 -30.12 -4.72 -34.23
N ASP A 210 -29.44 -5.74 -34.75
CA ASP A 210 -29.53 -6.17 -36.16
C ASP A 210 -30.98 -6.53 -36.55
N GLU A 211 -31.69 -7.25 -35.68
CA GLU A 211 -33.09 -7.62 -35.90
C GLU A 211 -34.02 -6.39 -35.88
N MET A 212 -33.81 -5.47 -34.95
CA MET A 212 -34.55 -4.21 -34.90
C MET A 212 -34.29 -3.34 -36.15
N GLU A 213 -33.06 -3.24 -36.61
CA GLU A 213 -32.71 -2.51 -37.83
C GLU A 213 -33.36 -3.11 -39.08
N ARG A 214 -33.55 -4.44 -39.13
CA ARG A 214 -34.29 -5.10 -40.21
C ARG A 214 -35.79 -4.82 -40.18
N LEU A 215 -36.40 -4.71 -39.00
CA LEU A 215 -37.85 -4.52 -38.83
C LEU A 215 -38.28 -3.04 -38.95
N LEU A 216 -37.42 -2.10 -38.56
CA LEU A 216 -37.68 -0.64 -38.64
C LEU A 216 -38.11 -0.15 -40.04
N PRO A 217 -37.48 -0.57 -41.15
CA PRO A 217 -37.88 -0.21 -42.51
C PRO A 217 -39.29 -0.68 -42.88
N GLU A 218 -39.75 -1.82 -42.36
CA GLU A 218 -41.09 -2.33 -42.62
C GLU A 218 -42.17 -1.50 -41.90
N LEU A 219 -41.83 -0.96 -40.72
CA LEU A 219 -42.72 -0.10 -39.94
C LEU A 219 -42.81 1.34 -40.50
N ASN A 220 -41.82 1.79 -41.27
CA ASN A 220 -41.76 3.14 -41.85
C ASN A 220 -42.39 3.24 -43.26
N GLN A 221 -42.97 2.16 -43.80
CA GLN A 221 -43.67 2.21 -45.08
C GLN A 221 -45.09 2.79 -44.91
N PRO A 222 -45.51 3.78 -45.72
CA PRO A 222 -46.88 4.30 -45.64
C PRO A 222 -47.87 3.19 -45.99
N ALA A 223 -48.91 3.03 -45.17
CA ALA A 223 -49.92 1.99 -45.31
C ALA A 223 -50.42 1.92 -46.77
N LYS A 224 -50.20 0.77 -47.42
CA LYS A 224 -50.65 0.52 -48.80
C LYS A 224 -52.18 0.55 -48.80
N PRO A 225 -52.84 1.39 -49.61
CA PRO A 225 -54.30 1.48 -49.60
C PRO A 225 -54.89 0.12 -49.99
N SER A 226 -55.61 -0.49 -49.05
CA SER A 226 -56.32 -1.73 -49.31
C SER A 226 -57.38 -1.47 -50.37
N LYS A 227 -57.39 -2.30 -51.43
CA LYS A 227 -58.47 -2.27 -52.43
C LYS A 227 -59.76 -2.64 -51.70
N VAL A 228 -60.60 -1.64 -51.44
CA VAL A 228 -61.97 -1.85 -50.95
C VAL A 228 -62.70 -2.66 -52.01
N THR A 229 -62.92 -3.94 -51.72
CA THR A 229 -63.78 -4.83 -52.49
C THR A 229 -65.16 -4.18 -52.58
N GLN A 230 -65.54 -3.70 -53.77
CA GLN A 230 -66.90 -3.24 -54.05
C GLN A 230 -67.85 -4.43 -53.86
N LEU A 231 -68.69 -4.36 -52.83
CA LEU A 231 -69.85 -5.25 -52.73
C LEU A 231 -70.86 -4.87 -53.83
N PRO A 232 -71.45 -5.86 -54.54
CA PRO A 232 -72.46 -5.56 -55.55
C PRO A 232 -73.71 -4.98 -54.88
N MET A 233 -74.14 -3.79 -55.33
CA MET A 233 -75.43 -3.24 -54.96
C MET A 233 -76.53 -4.14 -55.51
N ARG A 234 -77.40 -4.62 -54.62
CA ARG A 234 -78.64 -5.29 -54.95
C ARG A 234 -79.60 -4.24 -55.50
N VAL A 235 -79.88 -4.30 -56.79
CA VAL A 235 -80.97 -3.55 -57.42
C VAL A 235 -82.28 -4.30 -57.11
N GLU A 236 -83.29 -3.51 -56.76
CA GLU A 236 -84.65 -3.91 -56.35
C GLU A 236 -85.35 -4.86 -57.34
#